data_AF-A0ABD3FJ94-F1
#
_entry.id   AF-A0ABD3FJ94-F1
#
_cell.length_a   1.000
_cell.length_b   1.000
_cell.length_c   1.000
_cell.angle_alpha   90.00
_cell.angle_beta   90.00
_cell.angle_gamma   90.00
#
_symmetry.space_group_name_H-M   'P 1'
#
loop_
_entity.id
_entity.type
_entity.pdbx_description
1 polymer ?
#
loop_
_entity_poly.entity_id
_entity_poly.type
_entity_poly.pdbx_seq_one_letter_code
_entity_poly.pdbx_strand_id
1 'polypeptide(L)'
;MRCTWQCQAWPLRVTCATSERSGRQLMRSGHGDANLLATTLDTLNISLLNDIRAHYRDPKNKPYPGSDGNPVLVELNKYLENTGANDPFQKIYVTVAEPMEGLAAMLMLFVVAYMPKLQYDRNFGALSRVGKNPIDGEPLLVGILTIFKQFHPSYTEKFLAYMGQFVRTKVNDIFAEKAEKKGKTPSLPPHCYCALDFVLLFSALLSARISFSSRSCLSTRAE
;
A
#
# COMPACT_ATOMS: atom_id res chain seq x y z
N MET A 1 -8.02 -22.87 -14.31
CA MET A 1 -8.26 -21.42 -14.14
C MET A 1 -6.90 -20.74 -14.15
N ARG A 2 -6.59 -20.00 -15.22
CA ARG A 2 -5.26 -19.41 -15.47
C ARG A 2 -5.19 -18.03 -14.81
N CYS A 3 -4.32 -17.86 -13.83
CA CYS A 3 -3.93 -16.54 -13.35
C CYS A 3 -2.89 -15.96 -14.32
N THR A 4 -3.33 -15.11 -15.24
CA THR A 4 -2.47 -14.30 -16.09
C THR A 4 -2.05 -13.04 -15.34
N TRP A 5 -0.83 -13.01 -14.80
CA TRP A 5 -0.22 -11.80 -14.24
C TRP A 5 0.66 -11.17 -15.31
N GLN A 6 0.21 -10.05 -15.87
CA GLN A 6 0.86 -9.35 -16.98
C GLN A 6 1.70 -8.18 -16.45
N CYS A 7 2.92 -8.08 -16.97
CA CYS A 7 3.99 -7.13 -16.67
C CYS A 7 3.52 -5.67 -16.46
N GLN A 8 4.08 -4.98 -15.45
CA GLN A 8 3.95 -3.53 -15.31
C GLN A 8 5.30 -2.87 -15.03
N ALA A 9 5.69 -1.93 -15.90
CA ALA A 9 6.83 -1.04 -15.80
C ALA A 9 6.34 0.41 -15.55
N TRP A 10 7.20 1.20 -14.88
CA TRP A 10 6.99 2.46 -14.14
C TRP A 10 7.11 3.76 -15.00
N PRO A 11 6.61 4.99 -14.60
CA PRO A 11 7.08 5.79 -13.43
C PRO A 11 6.09 6.72 -12.63
N LEU A 12 6.43 6.88 -11.32
CA LEU A 12 6.31 7.96 -10.28
C LEU A 12 5.15 9.00 -10.16
N ARG A 13 4.51 9.12 -8.97
CA ARG A 13 4.80 10.12 -7.86
C ARG A 13 3.74 10.06 -6.71
N VAL A 14 4.20 10.23 -5.45
CA VAL A 14 3.48 10.58 -4.17
C VAL A 14 3.10 9.44 -3.17
N THR A 15 4.04 9.26 -2.22
CA THR A 15 3.97 9.03 -0.75
C THR A 15 3.34 7.77 -0.12
N CYS A 16 4.21 6.91 0.40
CA CYS A 16 4.09 6.27 1.71
C CYS A 16 5.47 6.39 2.41
N ALA A 17 5.55 7.13 3.52
CA ALA A 17 6.76 7.87 3.90
C ALA A 17 7.81 7.12 4.73
N THR A 18 7.61 5.84 5.10
CA THR A 18 8.58 5.12 5.96
C THR A 18 9.33 4.00 5.24
N SER A 19 8.67 3.01 4.63
CA SER A 19 9.38 1.94 3.90
C SER A 19 9.83 2.33 2.49
N GLU A 20 9.10 3.21 1.76
CA GLU A 20 9.63 3.78 0.50
C GLU A 20 10.78 4.78 0.78
N ARG A 21 10.91 5.29 2.02
CA ARG A 21 11.99 6.24 2.36
C ARG A 21 13.33 5.53 2.43
N SER A 22 13.40 4.34 3.02
CA SER A 22 14.60 3.51 3.00
C SER A 22 14.97 3.10 1.57
N GLY A 23 14.01 2.64 0.77
CA GLY A 23 14.26 2.29 -0.64
C GLY A 23 14.76 3.49 -1.47
N ARG A 24 14.12 4.66 -1.34
CA ARG A 24 14.55 5.88 -2.03
C ARG A 24 15.88 6.43 -1.54
N GLN A 25 16.21 6.26 -0.27
CA GLN A 25 17.53 6.63 0.27
C GLN A 25 18.60 5.73 -0.32
N LEU A 26 18.37 4.41 -0.35
CA LEU A 26 19.30 3.45 -0.96
C LEU A 26 19.48 3.74 -2.45
N MET A 27 18.40 3.99 -3.18
CA MET A 27 18.47 4.34 -4.60
C MET A 27 19.25 5.63 -4.85
N ARG A 28 19.06 6.65 -4.00
CA ARG A 28 19.77 7.93 -4.07
C ARG A 28 21.25 7.76 -3.74
N SER A 29 21.59 6.99 -2.72
CA SER A 29 22.98 6.65 -2.37
C SER A 29 23.65 5.85 -3.47
N GLY A 30 22.97 4.85 -4.04
CA GLY A 30 23.49 4.05 -5.15
C GLY A 30 23.77 4.88 -6.41
N HIS A 31 22.90 5.83 -6.74
CA HIS A 31 23.16 6.78 -7.83
C HIS A 31 24.30 7.76 -7.53
N GLY A 32 24.48 8.15 -6.27
CA GLY A 32 25.54 9.06 -5.84
C GLY A 32 26.92 8.40 -5.83
N ASP A 33 27.01 7.19 -5.26
CA ASP A 33 28.28 6.50 -5.00
C ASP A 33 28.69 5.57 -6.16
N ALA A 34 27.72 4.97 -6.87
CA ALA A 34 27.96 3.97 -7.90
C ALA A 34 27.10 4.22 -9.16
N ASN A 35 27.17 5.43 -9.70
CA ASN A 35 26.35 5.87 -10.84
C ASN A 35 26.42 4.94 -12.07
N LEU A 36 27.62 4.46 -12.43
CA LEU A 36 27.81 3.54 -13.56
C LEU A 36 27.09 2.20 -13.33
N LEU A 37 27.15 1.67 -12.12
CA LEU A 37 26.47 0.42 -11.78
C LEU A 37 24.94 0.62 -11.79
N ALA A 38 24.46 1.71 -11.18
CA ALA A 38 23.03 2.03 -11.16
C ALA A 38 22.45 2.17 -12.59
N THR A 39 23.11 2.94 -13.44
CA THR A 39 22.68 3.14 -14.84
C THR A 39 22.79 1.87 -15.68
N THR A 40 23.82 1.04 -15.45
CA THR A 40 23.94 -0.26 -16.13
C THR A 40 22.82 -1.20 -15.72
N LEU A 41 22.50 -1.29 -14.43
CA LEU A 41 21.41 -2.12 -13.92
C LEU A 41 20.04 -1.65 -14.44
N ASP A 42 19.81 -0.33 -14.50
CA ASP A 42 18.58 0.23 -15.07
C ASP A 42 18.46 -0.09 -16.57
N THR A 43 19.57 0.03 -17.32
CA THR A 43 19.60 -0.30 -18.75
C THR A 43 19.34 -1.79 -18.99
N LEU A 44 19.94 -2.67 -18.18
CA LEU A 44 19.71 -4.11 -18.23
C LEU A 44 18.27 -4.50 -17.85
N ASN A 45 17.67 -3.81 -16.88
CA ASN A 45 16.27 -4.03 -16.52
C ASN A 45 15.34 -3.65 -17.69
N ILE A 46 15.59 -2.48 -18.31
CA ILE A 46 14.81 -2.03 -19.47
C ILE A 46 14.98 -2.97 -20.66
N SER A 47 16.20 -3.45 -20.94
CA SER A 47 16.44 -4.36 -22.06
C SER A 47 15.73 -5.71 -21.85
N LEU A 48 15.82 -6.31 -20.67
CA LEU A 48 15.12 -7.56 -20.37
C LEU A 48 13.60 -7.40 -20.41
N LEU A 49 13.06 -6.28 -19.92
CA LEU A 49 11.63 -5.98 -20.05
C LEU A 49 11.21 -5.85 -21.52
N ASN A 50 12.06 -5.28 -22.37
CA ASN A 50 11.81 -5.20 -23.81
C ASN A 50 11.85 -6.59 -24.47
N ASP A 51 12.75 -7.47 -24.06
CA ASP A 51 12.80 -8.86 -24.53
C ASP A 51 11.57 -9.65 -24.11
N ILE A 52 11.12 -9.49 -22.86
CA ILE A 52 9.87 -10.08 -22.36
C ILE A 52 8.67 -9.57 -23.18
N ARG A 53 8.57 -8.26 -23.42
CA ARG A 53 7.51 -7.68 -24.26
C ARG A 53 7.57 -8.22 -25.69
N ALA A 54 8.76 -8.38 -26.24
CA ALA A 54 8.96 -8.92 -27.58
C ALA A 54 8.56 -10.39 -27.68
N HIS A 55 8.83 -11.19 -26.65
CA HIS A 55 8.33 -12.56 -26.52
C HIS A 55 6.79 -12.62 -26.50
N TYR A 56 6.14 -11.73 -25.73
CA TYR A 56 4.67 -11.66 -25.71
C TYR A 56 4.05 -11.19 -27.03
N ARG A 57 4.79 -10.42 -27.85
CA ARG A 57 4.35 -10.02 -29.20
C ARG A 57 4.42 -11.20 -30.18
N ASP A 58 5.55 -11.93 -30.19
CA ASP A 58 5.82 -13.03 -31.13
C ASP A 58 6.32 -14.29 -30.40
N PRO A 59 5.43 -15.08 -29.77
CA PRO A 59 5.82 -16.19 -28.88
C PRO A 59 6.47 -17.37 -29.60
N LYS A 60 6.32 -17.47 -30.93
CA LYS A 60 6.92 -18.55 -31.74
C LYS A 60 8.36 -18.28 -32.15
N ASN A 61 8.76 -17.00 -32.27
CA ASN A 61 10.05 -16.62 -32.86
C ASN A 61 11.05 -16.10 -31.81
N LYS A 62 10.56 -15.59 -30.68
CA LYS A 62 11.41 -15.08 -29.60
C LYS A 62 11.26 -15.97 -28.38
N PRO A 63 12.33 -16.58 -27.84
CA PRO A 63 12.25 -17.37 -26.61
C PRO A 63 12.05 -16.46 -25.39
N TYR A 64 11.47 -17.00 -24.32
CA TYR A 64 11.32 -16.27 -23.06
C TYR A 64 12.67 -16.24 -22.33
N PRO A 65 13.17 -15.08 -21.88
CA PRO A 65 14.51 -14.95 -21.30
C PRO A 65 14.72 -15.71 -19.96
N GLY A 66 13.70 -16.40 -19.43
CA GLY A 66 13.76 -17.21 -18.21
C GLY A 66 13.41 -18.70 -18.36
N SER A 67 13.10 -19.21 -19.55
CA SER A 67 12.64 -20.60 -19.72
C SER A 67 13.78 -21.63 -19.84
N ASP A 68 15.00 -21.20 -20.17
CA ASP A 68 16.10 -22.10 -20.54
C ASP A 68 17.08 -22.39 -19.37
N GLY A 69 16.61 -22.26 -18.12
CA GLY A 69 17.47 -22.43 -16.94
C GLY A 69 18.45 -21.27 -16.71
N ASN A 70 18.30 -20.16 -17.44
CA ASN A 70 19.12 -18.98 -17.27
C ASN A 70 18.76 -18.22 -15.96
N PRO A 71 19.68 -18.12 -14.98
CA PRO A 71 19.41 -17.44 -13.72
C PRO A 71 19.43 -15.90 -13.83
N VAL A 72 19.68 -15.32 -15.01
CA VAL A 72 19.83 -13.86 -15.20
C VAL A 72 18.67 -13.04 -14.60
N LEU A 73 17.42 -13.49 -14.74
CA LEU A 73 16.28 -12.78 -14.13
C LEU A 73 16.32 -12.82 -12.59
N VAL A 74 16.73 -13.96 -12.02
CA VAL A 74 16.82 -14.15 -10.57
C VAL A 74 18.00 -13.36 -10.00
N GLU A 75 19.14 -13.37 -10.69
CA GLU A 75 20.35 -12.65 -10.28
C GLU A 75 20.21 -11.15 -10.43
N LEU A 76 19.69 -10.66 -11.56
CA LEU A 76 19.45 -9.24 -11.75
C LEU A 76 18.49 -8.69 -10.69
N ASN A 77 17.44 -9.44 -10.36
CA ASN A 77 16.50 -9.01 -9.33
C ASN A 77 17.18 -8.86 -7.94
N LYS A 78 18.17 -9.70 -7.61
CA LYS A 78 18.98 -9.53 -6.38
C LYS A 78 19.77 -8.22 -6.41
N TYR A 79 20.38 -7.88 -7.56
CA TYR A 79 21.13 -6.62 -7.69
C TYR A 79 20.21 -5.39 -7.62
N LEU A 80 19.03 -5.45 -8.25
CA LEU A 80 18.02 -4.38 -8.19
C LEU A 80 17.46 -4.19 -6.77
N GLU A 81 17.33 -5.26 -5.99
CA GLU A 81 16.96 -5.19 -4.57
C GLU A 81 18.05 -4.49 -3.74
N ASN A 82 19.31 -4.80 -4.00
CA ASN A 82 20.45 -4.19 -3.30
C ASN A 82 20.63 -2.70 -3.64
N THR A 83 20.27 -2.26 -4.85
CA THR A 83 20.31 -0.84 -5.23
C THR A 83 19.05 -0.07 -4.83
N GLY A 84 18.06 -0.73 -4.23
CA GLY A 84 16.80 -0.09 -3.82
C GLY A 84 15.86 0.26 -4.97
N ALA A 85 16.07 -0.33 -6.16
CA ALA A 85 15.23 -0.13 -7.35
C ALA A 85 13.94 -0.98 -7.34
N ASN A 86 13.63 -1.65 -6.23
CA ASN A 86 12.44 -2.48 -6.05
C ASN A 86 11.46 -1.82 -5.05
N ASP A 87 10.14 -1.99 -5.27
CA ASP A 87 9.12 -1.53 -4.34
C ASP A 87 8.78 -2.63 -3.31
N PRO A 88 9.22 -2.49 -2.04
CA PRO A 88 8.97 -3.50 -1.03
C PRO A 88 7.47 -3.68 -0.74
N PHE A 89 6.61 -2.71 -1.06
CA PHE A 89 5.16 -2.86 -0.84
C PHE A 89 4.47 -3.79 -1.84
N GLN A 90 5.06 -3.97 -3.03
CA GLN A 90 4.50 -4.84 -4.07
C GLN A 90 4.97 -6.29 -3.95
N LYS A 91 6.09 -6.50 -3.24
CA LYS A 91 6.62 -7.84 -3.00
C LYS A 91 5.81 -8.54 -1.90
N ILE A 92 5.30 -9.73 -2.22
CA ILE A 92 4.63 -10.61 -1.26
C ILE A 92 5.72 -11.41 -0.56
N TYR A 93 5.92 -11.14 0.73
CA TYR A 93 6.90 -11.83 1.58
C TYR A 93 6.29 -13.01 2.31
N VAL A 94 4.99 -12.94 2.63
CA VAL A 94 4.29 -13.96 3.39
C VAL A 94 3.34 -14.69 2.46
N THR A 95 3.57 -15.99 2.26
CA THR A 95 2.64 -16.88 1.57
C THR A 95 2.01 -17.79 2.60
N VAL A 96 0.80 -17.46 3.06
CA VAL A 96 0.08 -18.32 4.01
C VAL A 96 -0.69 -19.37 3.19
N ALA A 97 -0.44 -20.65 3.47
CA ALA A 97 -1.10 -21.77 2.80
C ALA A 97 -2.59 -21.88 3.19
N GLU A 98 -2.93 -21.45 4.41
CA GLU A 98 -4.30 -21.51 4.94
C GLU A 98 -4.89 -20.11 5.14
N PRO A 99 -6.18 -19.90 4.83
CA PRO A 99 -6.84 -18.62 5.06
C PRO A 99 -6.96 -18.36 6.58
N MET A 100 -6.32 -17.30 7.07
CA MET A 100 -6.42 -16.91 8.47
C MET A 100 -7.73 -16.15 8.73
N GLU A 101 -8.76 -16.90 9.08
CA GLU A 101 -10.06 -16.33 9.46
C GLU A 101 -9.93 -15.43 10.70
N GLY A 102 -10.65 -14.31 10.72
CA GLY A 102 -10.65 -13.37 11.86
C GLY A 102 -9.55 -12.31 11.89
N LEU A 103 -8.52 -12.36 11.03
CA LEU A 103 -7.46 -11.34 10.99
C LEU A 103 -8.02 -9.91 10.83
N ALA A 104 -8.99 -9.72 9.93
CA ALA A 104 -9.61 -8.42 9.70
C ALA A 104 -10.35 -7.89 10.94
N ALA A 105 -11.01 -8.77 11.71
CA ALA A 105 -11.73 -8.39 12.91
C ALA A 105 -10.77 -8.04 14.06
N MET A 106 -9.68 -8.81 14.22
CA MET A 106 -8.63 -8.53 15.21
C MET A 106 -7.94 -7.20 14.94
N LEU A 107 -7.58 -6.90 13.69
CA LEU A 107 -6.98 -5.61 13.32
C LEU A 107 -7.97 -4.45 13.51
N MET A 108 -9.26 -4.65 13.25
CA MET A 108 -10.29 -3.65 13.53
C MET A 108 -10.39 -3.35 15.03
N LEU A 109 -10.46 -4.38 15.88
CA LEU A 109 -10.49 -4.23 17.34
C LEU A 109 -9.25 -3.49 17.85
N PHE A 110 -8.08 -3.79 17.29
CA PHE A 110 -6.83 -3.10 17.62
C PHE A 110 -6.90 -1.60 17.29
N VAL A 111 -7.40 -1.24 16.10
CA VAL A 111 -7.59 0.17 15.70
C VAL A 111 -8.55 0.88 16.64
N VAL A 112 -9.72 0.29 16.91
CA VAL A 112 -10.74 0.86 17.80
C VAL A 112 -10.21 1.08 19.22
N ALA A 113 -9.44 0.11 19.76
CA ALA A 113 -8.82 0.24 21.07
C ALA A 113 -7.77 1.36 21.14
N TYR A 114 -7.17 1.72 20.00
CA TYR A 114 -6.15 2.76 19.91
C TYR A 114 -6.70 4.15 19.53
N MET A 115 -7.91 4.23 18.95
CA MET A 115 -8.59 5.50 18.66
C MET A 115 -8.67 6.50 19.83
N PRO A 116 -8.90 6.12 21.09
CA PRO A 116 -8.92 7.08 22.18
C PRO A 116 -7.57 7.73 22.49
N LYS A 117 -6.47 7.15 21.98
CA LYS A 117 -5.10 7.62 22.21
C LYS A 117 -4.57 8.50 21.08
N LEU A 118 -5.37 8.71 20.03
CA LEU A 118 -5.03 9.49 18.85
C LEU A 118 -5.90 10.74 18.77
N GLN A 119 -5.31 11.81 18.25
CA GLN A 119 -5.98 13.07 17.97
C GLN A 119 -5.56 13.55 16.59
N TYR A 120 -6.54 14.00 15.82
CA TYR A 120 -6.27 14.59 14.51
C TYR A 120 -5.59 15.96 14.67
N ASP A 121 -4.45 16.15 14.03
CA ASP A 121 -3.77 17.44 13.94
C ASP A 121 -3.94 18.04 12.54
N ARG A 122 -4.61 19.19 12.47
CA ARG A 122 -4.91 19.89 11.22
C ARG A 122 -3.65 20.44 10.53
N ASN A 123 -2.58 20.71 11.28
CA ASN A 123 -1.34 21.25 10.70
C ASN A 123 -0.59 20.21 9.88
N PHE A 124 -0.61 18.95 10.32
CA PHE A 124 0.04 17.84 9.62
C PHE A 124 -0.90 17.08 8.69
N GLY A 125 -2.22 17.31 8.80
CA GLY A 125 -3.22 16.54 8.05
C GLY A 125 -3.19 15.06 8.41
N ALA A 126 -2.74 14.73 9.62
CA ALA A 126 -2.44 13.36 10.04
C ALA A 126 -2.91 13.12 11.47
N LEU A 127 -3.11 11.84 11.81
CA LEU A 127 -3.42 11.41 13.17
C LEU A 127 -2.15 11.45 14.02
N SER A 128 -2.14 12.35 15.00
CA SER A 128 -1.06 12.52 15.95
C SER A 128 -1.37 11.80 17.26
N ARG A 129 -0.33 11.44 18.00
CA ARG A 129 -0.47 10.86 19.34
C ARG A 129 -0.95 11.90 20.34
N VAL A 130 -1.77 11.47 21.29
CA VAL A 130 -2.09 12.27 22.47
C VAL A 130 -1.11 11.92 23.59
N GLY A 131 -0.44 12.92 24.17
CA GLY A 131 0.45 12.74 25.32
C GLY A 131 1.74 11.94 25.02
N LYS A 132 2.20 11.14 25.99
CA LYS A 132 3.44 10.34 25.91
C LYS A 132 3.20 8.94 25.34
N ASN A 133 2.36 8.80 24.33
CA ASN A 133 2.14 7.50 23.68
C ASN A 133 3.27 7.17 22.69
N PRO A 134 3.74 5.91 22.62
CA PRO A 134 4.85 5.56 21.73
C PRO A 134 4.43 5.39 20.26
N ILE A 135 3.14 5.17 19.97
CA ILE A 135 2.66 4.88 18.61
C ILE A 135 1.89 6.10 18.08
N ASP A 136 2.36 6.63 16.95
CA ASP A 136 1.71 7.68 16.16
C ASP A 136 0.66 7.09 15.20
N GLY A 137 -0.28 7.92 14.73
CA GLY A 137 -1.37 7.44 13.88
C GLY A 137 -0.94 7.10 12.45
N GLU A 138 0.01 7.84 11.89
CA GLU A 138 0.55 7.59 10.54
C GLU A 138 1.26 6.22 10.41
N PRO A 139 2.25 5.85 11.26
CA PRO A 139 2.87 4.53 11.18
C PRO A 139 1.89 3.39 11.53
N LEU A 140 0.89 3.64 12.38
CA LEU A 140 -0.18 2.68 12.65
C LEU A 140 -0.98 2.39 11.38
N LEU A 141 -1.40 3.43 10.67
CA LEU A 141 -2.16 3.30 9.43
C LEU A 141 -1.35 2.57 8.34
N VAL A 142 -0.10 3.00 8.13
CA VAL A 142 0.79 2.38 7.14
C VAL A 142 1.08 0.93 7.51
N GLY A 143 1.29 0.62 8.79
CA GLY A 143 1.52 -0.74 9.25
C GLY A 143 0.33 -1.69 9.05
N ILE A 144 -0.89 -1.18 9.22
CA ILE A 144 -2.09 -1.98 8.93
C ILE A 144 -2.23 -2.19 7.42
N LEU A 145 -1.94 -1.16 6.62
CA LEU A 145 -1.96 -1.25 5.16
C LEU A 145 -0.90 -2.23 4.64
N THR A 146 0.32 -2.25 5.20
CA THR A 146 1.36 -3.21 4.80
C THR A 146 0.92 -4.64 5.09
N ILE A 147 0.33 -4.91 6.25
CA ILE A 147 -0.17 -6.24 6.61
C ILE A 147 -1.23 -6.68 5.58
N PHE A 148 -2.24 -5.86 5.31
CA PHE A 148 -3.30 -6.22 4.36
C PHE A 148 -2.80 -6.41 2.93
N LYS A 149 -1.70 -5.75 2.52
CA LYS A 149 -1.06 -5.97 1.22
C LYS A 149 -0.39 -7.34 1.08
N GLN A 150 0.00 -7.96 2.19
CA GLN A 150 0.54 -9.32 2.17
C GLN A 150 -0.56 -10.39 2.00
N PHE A 151 -1.82 -10.05 2.24
CA PHE A 151 -2.96 -10.96 2.14
C PHE A 151 -3.82 -10.69 0.91
N HIS A 152 -4.74 -11.62 0.63
CA HIS A 152 -5.73 -11.45 -0.44
C HIS A 152 -6.60 -10.19 -0.22
N PRO A 153 -6.92 -9.39 -1.25
CA PRO A 153 -7.67 -8.14 -1.12
C PRO A 153 -9.03 -8.27 -0.42
N SER A 154 -9.64 -9.46 -0.43
CA SER A 154 -10.89 -9.73 0.32
C SER A 154 -10.79 -9.41 1.82
N TYR A 155 -9.60 -9.55 2.44
CA TYR A 155 -9.42 -9.19 3.85
C TYR A 155 -9.52 -7.68 4.09
N THR A 156 -9.02 -6.87 3.15
CA THR A 156 -9.11 -5.41 3.19
C THR A 156 -10.55 -4.93 3.09
N GLU A 157 -11.35 -5.57 2.22
CA GLU A 157 -12.78 -5.28 2.07
C GLU A 157 -13.55 -5.58 3.35
N LYS A 158 -13.29 -6.75 3.97
CA LYS A 158 -13.89 -7.13 5.26
C LYS A 158 -13.51 -6.13 6.37
N PHE A 159 -12.25 -5.72 6.43
CA PHE A 159 -11.79 -4.72 7.40
C PHE A 159 -12.51 -3.37 7.24
N LEU A 160 -12.63 -2.87 6.00
CA LEU A 160 -13.36 -1.64 5.70
C LEU A 160 -14.84 -1.75 6.05
N ALA A 161 -15.47 -2.90 5.81
CA ALA A 161 -16.85 -3.16 6.19
C ALA A 161 -17.03 -3.09 7.71
N TYR A 162 -16.14 -3.71 8.49
CA TYR A 162 -16.20 -3.66 9.96
C TYR A 162 -15.96 -2.25 10.52
N MET A 163 -14.98 -1.51 9.99
CA MET A 163 -14.76 -0.12 10.38
C MET A 163 -15.96 0.77 10.05
N GLY A 164 -16.56 0.59 8.87
CA GLY A 164 -17.76 1.30 8.46
C GLY A 164 -18.97 0.98 9.35
N GLN A 165 -19.14 -0.28 9.74
CA GLN A 165 -20.16 -0.69 10.72
C GLN A 165 -19.94 -0.04 12.08
N PHE A 166 -18.70 -0.05 12.59
CA PHE A 166 -18.36 0.60 13.86
C PHE A 166 -18.74 2.09 13.87
N VAL A 167 -18.35 2.83 12.83
CA VAL A 167 -18.68 4.27 12.71
C VAL A 167 -20.20 4.47 12.64
N ARG A 168 -20.91 3.67 11.82
CA ARG A 168 -22.38 3.76 11.71
C ARG A 168 -23.08 3.51 13.04
N THR A 169 -22.66 2.49 13.79
CA THR A 169 -23.24 2.20 15.11
C THR A 169 -23.01 3.35 16.08
N LYS A 170 -21.78 3.90 16.14
CA LYS A 170 -21.50 5.03 17.03
C LYS A 170 -22.25 6.30 16.67
N VAL A 171 -22.42 6.58 15.38
CA VAL A 171 -23.24 7.70 14.92
C VAL A 171 -24.71 7.47 15.31
N ASN A 172 -25.23 6.25 15.16
CA ASN A 172 -26.59 5.90 15.55
C ASN A 172 -26.82 6.02 17.06
N ASP A 173 -25.87 5.57 17.90
CA ASP A 173 -25.91 5.72 19.35
C ASP A 173 -26.07 7.20 19.74
N ILE A 174 -25.31 8.10 19.10
CA ILE A 174 -25.38 9.56 19.34
C ILE A 174 -26.74 10.13 18.90
N PHE A 175 -27.35 9.60 17.83
CA PHE A 175 -28.68 10.04 17.40
C PHE A 175 -29.78 9.52 18.32
N ALA A 176 -29.66 8.30 18.86
CA ALA A 176 -30.58 7.75 19.84
C ALA A 176 -30.56 8.55 21.16
N GLU A 177 -29.38 8.89 21.68
CA GLU A 177 -29.24 9.71 22.90
C GLU A 177 -29.86 11.13 22.76
N LYS A 178 -29.91 11.67 21.55
CA LYS A 178 -30.53 12.99 21.28
C LYS A 178 -32.05 12.96 21.31
N ALA A 179 -32.68 11.83 20.98
CA ALA A 179 -34.13 11.68 21.10
C ALA A 179 -34.58 11.89 22.56
N GLU A 180 -33.71 11.57 23.51
CA GLU A 180 -33.95 11.75 24.94
C GLU A 180 -33.56 13.14 25.47
N LYS A 181 -32.58 13.83 24.87
CA LYS A 181 -32.08 15.15 25.33
C LYS A 181 -32.23 16.25 24.28
N LYS A 182 -33.40 16.89 24.25
CA LYS A 182 -33.66 18.10 23.43
C LYS A 182 -32.75 19.26 23.85
N GLY A 183 -31.77 19.64 23.02
CA GLY A 183 -31.21 21.01 23.05
C GLY A 183 -29.70 21.20 22.91
N LYS A 184 -28.85 20.17 22.81
CA LYS A 184 -27.41 20.35 22.56
C LYS A 184 -27.05 20.11 21.09
N THR A 185 -26.31 21.05 20.51
CA THR A 185 -25.74 20.93 19.16
C THR A 185 -24.88 19.67 19.08
N PRO A 186 -24.97 18.89 17.98
CA PRO A 186 -24.30 17.61 17.89
C PRO A 186 -22.81 17.79 17.54
N SER A 187 -21.94 17.83 18.55
CA SER A 187 -20.53 17.49 18.31
C SER A 187 -20.38 15.97 18.37
N LEU A 188 -19.83 15.35 17.32
CA LEU A 188 -19.42 13.94 17.45
C LEU A 188 -18.29 13.87 18.49
N PRO A 189 -18.19 12.77 19.24
CA PRO A 189 -17.05 12.57 20.13
C PRO A 189 -15.76 12.50 19.30
N PRO A 190 -14.63 13.00 19.83
CA PRO A 190 -13.36 13.11 19.10
C PRO A 190 -12.91 11.79 18.45
N HIS A 191 -13.20 10.67 19.10
CA HIS A 191 -12.83 9.32 18.65
C HIS A 191 -13.57 8.88 17.38
N CYS A 192 -14.80 9.36 17.17
CA CYS A 192 -15.56 9.06 15.95
C CYS A 192 -15.01 9.83 14.75
N TYR A 193 -14.60 11.08 14.95
CA TYR A 193 -13.90 11.86 13.92
C TYR A 193 -12.55 11.20 13.57
N CYS A 194 -11.76 10.81 14.56
CA CYS A 194 -10.49 10.13 14.32
C CYS A 194 -10.65 8.80 13.55
N ALA A 195 -11.71 8.02 13.85
CA ALA A 195 -12.01 6.79 13.11
C ALA A 195 -12.45 7.06 11.66
N LEU A 196 -13.24 8.11 11.43
CA LEU A 196 -13.63 8.55 10.09
C LEU A 196 -12.43 9.01 9.27
N ASP A 197 -11.59 9.86 9.86
CA ASP A 197 -10.36 10.35 9.23
C ASP A 197 -9.40 9.19 8.93
N PHE A 198 -9.28 8.21 9.83
CA PHE A 198 -8.51 6.99 9.59
C PHE A 198 -9.02 6.22 8.37
N VAL A 199 -10.33 6.01 8.25
CA VAL A 199 -10.93 5.29 7.10
C VAL A 199 -10.77 6.07 5.80
N LEU A 200 -10.93 7.39 5.83
CA LEU A 200 -10.72 8.27 4.68
C LEU A 200 -9.26 8.23 4.23
N LEU A 201 -8.31 8.38 5.14
CA LEU A 201 -6.89 8.33 4.83
C LEU A 201 -6.46 6.94 4.33
N PHE A 202 -6.98 5.87 4.94
CA PHE A 202 -6.71 4.50 4.53
C PHE A 202 -7.26 4.21 3.12
N SER A 203 -8.49 4.63 2.83
CA SER A 203 -9.10 4.45 1.50
C SER A 203 -8.44 5.32 0.43
N ALA A 204 -8.01 6.54 0.79
CA ALA A 204 -7.24 7.41 -0.10
C ALA A 204 -5.88 6.79 -0.43
N LEU A 205 -5.16 6.24 0.55
CA LEU A 205 -3.89 5.56 0.34
C LEU A 205 -4.05 4.25 -0.44
N LEU A 206 -5.15 3.53 -0.24
CA LEU A 206 -5.47 2.36 -1.05
C LEU A 206 -5.74 2.75 -2.52
N SER A 207 -6.55 3.79 -2.74
CA SER A 207 -7.00 4.23 -4.06
C SER A 207 -5.92 4.98 -4.85
N ALA A 208 -5.11 5.81 -4.19
CA ALA A 208 -3.94 6.44 -4.79
C ALA A 208 -2.97 5.39 -5.37
N ARG A 209 -2.97 4.17 -4.81
CA ARG A 209 -2.13 3.06 -5.30
C ARG A 209 -2.84 2.18 -6.34
N ILE A 210 -4.18 2.08 -6.33
CA ILE A 210 -4.97 1.35 -7.36
C ILE A 210 -5.14 2.18 -8.65
N SER A 211 -5.45 3.47 -8.53
CA SER A 211 -5.61 4.39 -9.68
C SER A 211 -4.28 4.64 -10.41
N PHE A 212 -3.15 4.58 -9.68
CA PHE A 212 -1.81 4.59 -10.25
C PHE A 212 -1.51 3.33 -11.10
N SER A 213 -2.12 2.18 -10.77
CA SER A 213 -2.02 0.96 -11.57
C SER A 213 -2.87 1.03 -12.87
N SER A 214 -4.00 1.75 -12.85
CA SER A 214 -4.91 1.85 -14.02
C SER A 214 -4.53 2.97 -15.01
N ARG A 215 -4.11 4.14 -14.54
CA ARG A 215 -3.82 5.30 -15.42
C ARG A 215 -2.51 5.19 -16.20
N SER A 216 -1.54 4.42 -15.68
CA SER A 216 -0.27 4.14 -16.35
C SER A 216 -0.44 3.31 -17.64
N CYS A 217 -1.55 2.59 -17.79
CA CYS A 217 -1.87 1.84 -19.01
C CYS A 217 -2.55 2.68 -20.11
N LEU A 218 -3.07 3.87 -19.78
CA LEU A 218 -3.85 4.70 -20.72
C LEU A 218 -3.04 5.82 -21.38
N SER A 219 -1.86 6.17 -20.87
CA SER A 219 -1.07 7.28 -21.42
C SER A 219 -0.14 6.92 -22.59
N THR A 220 0.03 5.63 -22.94
CA THR A 220 0.84 5.20 -24.12
C THR A 220 -0.01 4.95 -25.37
N ARG A 221 -1.18 5.59 -25.49
CA ARG A 221 -2.08 5.46 -26.66
C ARG A 221 -2.22 6.75 -27.47
N ALA A 222 -1.25 7.65 -27.36
CA ALA A 222 -1.14 8.85 -28.17
C ALA A 222 0.28 8.94 -28.73
N GLU A 223 0.52 8.19 -29.81
CA GLU A 223 1.38 8.49 -30.97
C GLU A 223 1.32 7.30 -31.93
#